data_AF-A0A8T0CFW8-F1
#
_entry.id   AF-A0A8T0CFW8-F1
#
_cell.length_a   1.000
_cell.length_b   1.000
_cell.length_c   1.000
_cell.angle_alpha   90.00
_cell.angle_beta   90.00
_cell.angle_gamma   90.00
#
_symmetry.space_group_name_H-M   'P 1'
#
loop_
_entity.id
_entity.type
_entity.pdbx_description
1 polymer ?
#
loop_
_entity_poly.entity_id
_entity_poly.type
_entity_poly.pdbx_seq_one_letter_code
_entity_poly.pdbx_strand_id
1 'polypeptide(L)'
;MSVDDPYNLMRPETVESLFYLWRFTGNTMYQDWGWDIFQAFEKNSRLETGYVGLTDVNTGAKDNLMQSFFLAETLKYLYLLFSPPSVIPLDEWVFNTEAHPLKIVSRVTSGQSLSKSEHVLPTRPGGRKEGRTGHN
;
A
#
# COMPACT_ATOMS: atom_id res chain seq x y z
N MET A 1 3.62 4.26 30.64
CA MET A 1 2.55 4.71 29.72
C MET A 1 1.59 3.55 29.63
N SER A 2 0.32 3.72 30.03
CA SER A 2 -0.72 2.70 29.86
C SER A 2 -1.48 2.97 28.57
N VAL A 3 -1.76 1.93 27.80
CA VAL A 3 -2.54 2.01 26.55
C VAL A 3 -3.96 1.55 26.86
N ASP A 4 -4.97 2.33 26.46
CA ASP A 4 -6.39 2.04 26.76
C ASP A 4 -6.88 0.78 26.03
N ASP A 5 -6.53 0.64 24.74
CA ASP A 5 -6.82 -0.53 23.90
C ASP A 5 -5.49 -1.21 23.53
N PRO A 6 -5.02 -2.18 24.31
CA PRO A 6 -3.65 -2.68 24.17
C PRO A 6 -3.51 -3.75 23.08
N TYR A 7 -4.56 -4.06 22.32
CA TYR A 7 -4.50 -5.10 21.30
C TYR A 7 -3.82 -4.62 20.00
N ASN A 8 -3.08 -5.52 19.34
CA ASN A 8 -2.54 -5.29 18.02
C ASN A 8 -2.84 -6.49 17.12
N LEU A 9 -3.72 -6.30 16.13
CA LEU A 9 -4.13 -7.35 15.20
C LEU A 9 -3.32 -7.35 13.90
N MET A 10 -2.16 -6.70 13.88
CA MET A 10 -1.28 -6.52 12.72
C MET A 10 -1.99 -5.82 11.54
N ARG A 11 -2.82 -4.82 11.86
CA ARG A 11 -3.66 -4.12 10.87
C ARG A 11 -2.82 -3.31 9.86
N PRO A 12 -3.30 -3.15 8.62
CA PRO A 12 -2.48 -2.64 7.52
C PRO A 12 -2.46 -1.12 7.38
N GLU A 13 -3.41 -0.39 7.96
CA GLU A 13 -3.77 0.99 7.55
C GLU A 13 -2.61 1.97 7.71
N THR A 14 -1.77 1.76 8.72
CA THR A 14 -0.55 2.58 8.91
C THR A 14 0.45 2.33 7.79
N VAL A 15 0.77 1.07 7.48
CA VAL A 15 1.73 0.73 6.42
C VAL A 15 1.22 1.13 5.05
N GLU A 16 -0.08 0.97 4.79
CA GLU A 16 -0.74 1.46 3.57
C GLU A 16 -0.50 2.96 3.38
N SER A 17 -0.71 3.74 4.44
CA SER A 17 -0.49 5.19 4.42
C SER A 17 0.97 5.53 4.13
N LEU A 18 1.93 4.83 4.75
CA LEU A 18 3.36 5.01 4.49
C LEU A 18 3.72 4.70 3.03
N PHE A 19 3.16 3.63 2.46
CA PHE A 19 3.34 3.28 1.05
C PHE A 19 2.90 4.42 0.12
N TYR A 20 1.69 4.96 0.29
CA TYR A 20 1.22 6.06 -0.54
C TYR A 20 2.07 7.32 -0.35
N LEU A 21 2.37 7.70 0.90
CA LEU A 21 3.18 8.88 1.20
C LEU A 21 4.56 8.79 0.55
N TRP A 22 5.21 7.63 0.63
CA TRP A 22 6.49 7.41 -0.04
C TRP A 22 6.36 7.48 -1.57
N ARG A 23 5.37 6.81 -2.18
CA ARG A 23 5.14 6.84 -3.63
C ARG A 23 4.92 8.26 -4.18
N PHE A 24 4.24 9.12 -3.43
CA PHE A 24 3.94 10.49 -3.88
C PHE A 24 5.04 11.51 -3.58
N THR A 25 5.80 11.33 -2.51
CA THR A 25 6.77 12.33 -2.05
C THR A 25 8.23 11.94 -2.30
N GLY A 26 8.51 10.64 -2.42
CA GLY A 26 9.88 10.09 -2.46
C GLY A 26 10.65 10.20 -1.13
N ASN A 27 10.02 10.64 -0.04
CA ASN A 27 10.71 10.80 1.25
C ASN A 27 10.98 9.43 1.90
N THR A 28 12.26 9.11 2.09
CA THR A 28 12.71 7.81 2.63
C THR A 28 12.35 7.60 4.10
N MET A 29 12.00 8.65 4.84
CA MET A 29 11.53 8.56 6.23
C MET A 29 10.38 7.55 6.38
N TYR A 30 9.48 7.48 5.41
CA TYR A 30 8.36 6.55 5.45
C TYR A 30 8.80 5.08 5.31
N GLN A 31 9.91 4.84 4.61
CA GLN A 31 10.52 3.52 4.52
C GLN A 31 11.20 3.15 5.85
N ASP A 32 11.89 4.11 6.48
CA ASP A 32 12.50 3.91 7.82
C ASP A 32 11.43 3.53 8.85
N TRP A 33 10.31 4.26 8.90
CA TRP A 33 9.18 3.92 9.78
C TRP A 33 8.53 2.57 9.44
N GLY A 34 8.40 2.24 8.15
CA GLY A 34 7.92 0.94 7.72
C GLY A 34 8.85 -0.20 8.15
N TRP A 35 10.16 0.04 8.15
CA TRP A 35 11.15 -0.92 8.61
C TRP A 35 11.05 -1.15 10.11
N ASP A 36 10.92 -0.09 10.91
CA ASP A 36 10.71 -0.18 12.36
C ASP A 36 9.44 -1.00 12.68
N ILE A 37 8.36 -0.79 11.94
CA ILE A 37 7.11 -1.56 12.08
C ILE A 37 7.36 -3.05 11.74
N PHE A 38 8.04 -3.35 10.64
CA PHE A 38 8.34 -4.73 10.25
C PHE A 38 9.21 -5.43 11.31
N GLN A 39 10.25 -4.76 11.81
CA GLN A 39 11.09 -5.28 12.88
C GLN A 39 10.29 -5.53 14.17
N ALA A 40 9.30 -4.70 14.48
CA ALA A 40 8.41 -4.92 15.60
C ALA A 40 7.53 -6.18 15.42
N PHE A 41 7.03 -6.45 14.21
CA PHE A 41 6.31 -7.69 13.91
C PHE A 41 7.23 -8.91 14.01
N GLU A 42 8.44 -8.85 13.44
CA GLU A 42 9.42 -9.93 13.54
C GLU A 42 9.77 -10.26 15.00
N LYS A 43 9.92 -9.24 15.84
CA LYS A 43 10.28 -9.41 17.25
C LYS A 43 9.11 -9.95 18.10
N ASN A 44 7.89 -9.44 17.90
CA ASN A 44 6.80 -9.66 18.84
C ASN A 44 5.72 -10.62 18.33
N SER A 45 5.49 -10.66 17.02
CA SER A 45 4.39 -11.38 16.38
C SER A 45 4.83 -12.64 15.64
N ARG A 46 6.12 -12.85 15.40
CA ARG A 46 6.62 -14.04 14.71
C ARG A 46 6.56 -15.28 15.61
N LEU A 47 6.10 -16.38 15.02
CA LEU A 47 6.20 -17.74 15.55
C LEU A 47 6.97 -18.63 14.55
N GLU A 48 7.29 -19.86 14.96
CA GLU A 48 7.88 -20.85 14.07
C GLU A 48 6.96 -21.17 12.88
N THR A 49 5.64 -21.20 13.12
CA THR A 49 4.63 -21.61 12.15
C THR A 49 3.93 -20.46 11.41
N GLY A 50 4.20 -19.19 11.76
CA GLY A 50 3.51 -18.06 11.16
C GLY A 50 3.61 -16.77 11.98
N TYR A 51 2.54 -15.96 11.95
CA TYR A 51 2.42 -14.71 12.69
C TYR A 51 1.16 -14.68 13.54
N VAL A 52 1.19 -13.88 14.60
CA VAL A 52 0.12 -13.81 15.59
C VAL A 52 -0.04 -12.38 16.09
N GLY A 53 -1.28 -11.98 16.35
CA GLY A 53 -1.56 -10.68 16.97
C GLY A 53 -1.17 -10.68 18.44
N LEU A 54 -1.28 -9.51 19.06
CA LEU A 54 -1.06 -9.30 20.49
C LEU A 54 -2.38 -8.93 21.15
N THR A 55 -2.69 -9.60 22.26
CA THR A 55 -3.80 -9.20 23.13
C THR A 55 -3.41 -8.01 24.00
N ASP A 56 -2.12 -7.85 24.31
CA ASP A 56 -1.59 -6.70 25.03
C ASP A 56 -0.14 -6.38 24.59
N VAL A 57 0.03 -5.22 23.95
CA VAL A 57 1.32 -4.71 23.47
C VAL A 57 2.29 -4.34 24.59
N ASN A 58 1.81 -4.06 25.80
CA ASN A 58 2.67 -3.71 26.94
C ASN A 58 3.38 -4.94 27.52
N THR A 59 2.68 -6.08 27.51
CA THR A 59 3.21 -7.36 28.03
C THR A 59 3.76 -8.27 26.95
N GLY A 60 3.38 -8.05 25.68
CA GLY A 60 3.72 -8.93 24.56
C GLY A 60 2.90 -10.22 24.55
N ALA A 61 1.79 -10.27 25.30
CA ALA A 61 0.86 -11.39 25.31
C ALA A 61 0.28 -11.58 23.90
N LYS A 62 0.40 -12.80 23.37
CA LYS A 62 0.01 -13.16 22.02
C LYS A 62 -1.43 -13.66 21.98
N ASP A 63 -2.13 -13.39 20.88
CA ASP A 63 -3.34 -14.13 20.55
C ASP A 63 -2.99 -15.51 19.94
N ASN A 64 -3.91 -16.14 19.21
CA ASN A 64 -3.64 -17.40 18.49
C ASN A 64 -4.28 -17.36 17.09
N LEU A 65 -4.28 -16.19 16.44
CA LEU A 65 -4.92 -15.99 15.16
C LEU A 65 -4.07 -15.14 14.21
N MET A 66 -3.76 -15.71 13.06
CA MET A 66 -3.20 -14.94 11.94
C MET A 66 -4.34 -14.44 11.06
N GLN A 67 -4.54 -13.13 11.02
CA GLN A 67 -5.55 -12.52 10.17
C GLN A 67 -5.15 -12.64 8.69
N SER A 68 -6.11 -12.94 7.80
CA SER A 68 -5.82 -13.07 6.36
C SER A 68 -5.30 -11.77 5.74
N PHE A 69 -5.82 -10.63 6.21
CA PHE A 69 -5.37 -9.31 5.79
C PHE A 69 -3.89 -9.04 6.12
N PHE A 70 -3.30 -9.71 7.10
CA PHE A 70 -1.87 -9.54 7.37
C PHE A 70 -1.03 -9.94 6.15
N LEU A 71 -1.39 -11.05 5.50
CA LEU A 71 -0.73 -11.52 4.29
C LEU A 71 -1.15 -10.70 3.06
N ALA A 72 -2.45 -10.45 2.90
CA ALA A 72 -2.97 -9.76 1.72
C ALA A 72 -2.58 -8.28 1.68
N GLU A 73 -2.49 -7.62 2.82
CA GLU A 73 -2.40 -6.17 2.93
C GLU A 73 -1.07 -5.76 3.58
N THR A 74 -0.87 -6.06 4.87
CA THR A 74 0.27 -5.57 5.65
C THR A 74 1.61 -5.95 5.02
N LEU A 75 1.82 -7.23 4.71
CA LEU A 75 3.05 -7.70 4.05
C LEU A 75 3.18 -7.20 2.61
N LYS A 76 2.07 -7.03 1.88
CA LYS A 76 2.08 -6.50 0.51
C LYS A 76 2.52 -5.03 0.50
N TYR A 77 1.96 -4.21 1.37
CA TYR A 77 2.35 -2.80 1.47
C TYR A 77 3.78 -2.65 1.97
N LEU A 78 4.22 -3.45 2.94
CA LEU A 78 5.64 -3.49 3.34
C LEU A 78 6.54 -3.84 2.15
N TYR A 79 6.21 -4.88 1.39
CA TYR A 79 6.97 -5.25 0.19
C TYR A 79 7.01 -4.11 -0.84
N LEU A 80 5.87 -3.48 -1.13
CA LEU A 80 5.78 -2.40 -2.11
C LEU A 80 6.48 -1.12 -1.66
N LEU A 81 6.49 -0.83 -0.36
CA LEU A 81 7.19 0.30 0.24
C LEU A 81 8.70 0.25 -0.04
N PHE A 82 9.29 -0.94 -0.10
CA PHE A 82 10.71 -1.13 -0.44
C PHE A 82 10.95 -1.51 -1.91
N SER A 83 9.89 -1.62 -2.73
CA SER A 83 9.99 -1.96 -4.14
C SER A 83 10.02 -0.72 -5.02
N PRO A 84 10.75 -0.69 -6.16
CA PRO A 84 10.77 0.45 -7.08
C PRO A 84 9.37 0.91 -7.54
N PRO A 85 9.17 2.21 -7.87
CA PRO A 85 7.92 2.77 -8.42
C PRO A 85 7.37 2.08 -9.67
N SER A 86 8.23 1.39 -10.41
CA SER A 86 7.84 0.57 -11.57
C SER A 86 7.06 -0.69 -11.20
N VAL A 87 7.13 -1.16 -9.95
CA VAL A 87 6.36 -2.33 -9.49
C VAL A 87 4.98 -1.88 -9.03
N ILE A 88 3.94 -2.24 -9.78
CA ILE A 88 2.56 -1.76 -9.61
C ILE A 88 2.49 -0.22 -9.61
N PRO A 89 2.66 0.42 -10.77
CA PRO A 89 2.53 1.88 -10.91
C PRO A 89 1.10 2.34 -10.57
N LEU A 90 0.97 3.39 -9.75
CA LEU A 90 -0.33 3.90 -9.27
C LEU A 90 -1.16 4.62 -10.36
N ASP A 91 -0.57 4.86 -11.53
CA ASP A 91 -1.24 5.38 -12.73
C ASP A 91 -1.82 4.26 -13.62
N GLU A 92 -1.43 3.01 -13.38
CA GLU A 92 -1.92 1.82 -14.09
C GLU A 92 -2.80 0.91 -13.23
N TRP A 93 -2.65 0.97 -11.91
CA TRP A 93 -3.32 0.07 -10.95
C TRP A 93 -4.01 0.84 -9.84
N VAL A 94 -5.16 0.33 -9.40
CA VAL A 94 -5.91 0.82 -8.25
C VAL A 94 -6.07 -0.33 -7.25
N PHE A 95 -5.77 -0.10 -5.99
CA PHE A 95 -6.03 -1.06 -4.93
C PHE A 95 -7.49 -0.96 -4.46
N ASN A 96 -8.14 -2.11 -4.27
CA ASN A 96 -9.35 -2.13 -3.44
C ASN A 96 -8.98 -2.01 -1.94
N THR A 97 -9.99 -2.03 -1.06
CA THR A 97 -9.75 -1.85 0.38
C THR A 97 -9.07 -3.04 1.07
N GLU A 98 -8.89 -4.16 0.39
CA GLU A 98 -8.14 -5.35 0.84
C GLU A 98 -6.83 -5.54 0.07
N ALA A 99 -6.26 -4.42 -0.42
CA ALA A 99 -4.99 -4.34 -1.14
C ALA A 99 -4.90 -5.23 -2.40
N HIS A 100 -6.00 -5.64 -3.02
CA HIS A 100 -5.97 -6.34 -4.30
C HIS A 100 -5.81 -5.33 -5.44
N PRO A 101 -4.72 -5.41 -6.24
CA PRO A 101 -4.49 -4.48 -7.33
C PRO A 101 -5.40 -4.81 -8.52
N LEU A 102 -6.15 -3.82 -8.98
CA LEU A 102 -7.03 -3.87 -10.13
C LEU A 102 -6.46 -3.01 -11.25
N LYS A 103 -6.26 -3.61 -12.43
CA LYS A 103 -5.70 -2.90 -13.59
C LYS A 103 -6.72 -1.91 -14.15
N ILE A 104 -6.29 -0.68 -14.42
CA ILE A 104 -7.10 0.32 -15.09
C ILE A 104 -7.29 -0.11 -16.55
N VAL A 105 -8.54 -0.43 -16.92
CA VAL A 105 -8.91 -0.78 -18.29
C VAL A 105 -9.72 0.36 -18.90
N SER A 106 -9.27 0.89 -20.04
CA SER A 106 -10.08 1.84 -20.80
C SER A 106 -11.24 1.09 -21.45
N ARG A 107 -12.46 1.62 -21.35
CA ARG A 107 -13.57 1.15 -22.17
C ARG A 107 -13.23 1.48 -23.63
N VAL A 108 -12.81 0.47 -24.39
CA VAL A 108 -12.85 0.56 -25.85
C VAL A 108 -14.33 0.53 -26.21
N THR A 109 -14.89 1.65 -26.66
CA THR A 109 -16.20 1.67 -27.30
C THR A 109 -16.15 0.73 -28.49
N SER A 110 -16.92 -0.35 -28.45
CA SER A 110 -17.09 -1.32 -29.52
C SER A 110 -17.64 -0.61 -30.76
N GLY A 111 -16.76 -0.08 -31.61
CA GLY A 111 -17.18 0.72 -32.75
C GLY A 111 -16.08 1.22 -33.69
N GLN A 112 -14.80 0.96 -33.43
CA GLN A 112 -13.75 1.29 -34.41
C GLN A 112 -12.78 0.11 -34.59
N SER A 113 -12.72 -0.33 -35.85
CA SER A 113 -11.88 -1.39 -36.37
C SER A 113 -10.41 -1.17 -36.02
N LEU A 114 -9.77 -2.23 -35.53
CA LEU A 114 -8.34 -2.31 -35.26
C LEU A 114 -7.53 -2.16 -36.57
N SER A 115 -6.96 -0.98 -36.81
CA SER A 115 -5.73 -0.89 -37.58
C SER A 115 -4.55 -0.92 -36.61
N LYS A 116 -3.75 -2.00 -36.67
CA LYS A 116 -2.46 -2.12 -35.99
C LYS A 116 -1.57 -0.93 -36.38
N SER A 117 -1.13 -0.13 -35.42
CA SER A 117 0.09 0.70 -35.53
C SER A 117 0.57 1.09 -34.13
N GLU A 118 1.75 0.58 -33.80
CA GLU A 118 2.80 1.03 -32.85
C GLU A 118 2.44 1.59 -31.46
N HIS A 119 3.21 1.12 -30.48
CA HIS A 119 3.25 1.57 -29.09
C HIS A 119 3.54 3.09 -29.00
N VAL A 120 2.49 3.90 -28.99
CA VAL A 120 2.53 5.28 -28.51
C VAL A 120 1.54 5.35 -27.36
N LEU A 121 2.05 5.54 -26.14
CA LEU A 121 1.21 5.88 -24.99
C LEU A 121 0.39 7.12 -25.36
N PRO A 122 -0.94 7.10 -25.25
CA PRO A 122 -1.74 8.26 -25.61
C PRO A 122 -1.43 9.40 -24.65
N THR A 123 -0.74 10.43 -25.13
CA THR A 123 -0.67 11.74 -24.48
C THR A 123 -2.09 12.28 -24.42
N ARG A 124 -2.67 12.31 -23.21
CA ARG A 124 -4.03 12.82 -22.98
C ARG A 124 -4.02 14.35 -23.07
N PRO A 125 -4.72 15.00 -24.01
CA PRO A 125 -5.05 16.41 -23.89
C PRO A 125 -6.31 16.50 -23.02
N GLY A 126 -6.15 16.76 -21.72
CA GLY A 126 -7.29 17.03 -20.84
C GLY A 126 -7.24 16.49 -19.41
N GLY A 127 -6.06 16.23 -18.84
CA GLY A 127 -5.93 15.98 -17.40
C GLY A 127 -6.12 17.28 -16.60
N ARG A 128 -7.11 17.26 -15.68
CA ARG A 128 -7.38 18.17 -14.55
C ARG A 128 -6.59 19.50 -14.54
N LYS A 129 -7.29 20.60 -14.88
CA LYS A 129 -6.84 22.00 -14.84
C LYS A 129 -5.88 22.26 -13.66
N GLU A 130 -4.67 22.73 -13.98
CA GLU A 130 -3.73 23.32 -13.04
C GLU A 130 -4.40 24.39 -12.18
N GLY A 131 -4.01 24.44 -10.91
CA GLY A 131 -4.48 25.44 -9.96
C GLY A 131 -4.17 26.84 -10.45
N ARG A 132 -5.16 27.73 -10.33
CA ARG A 132 -5.09 29.14 -10.71
C ARG A 132 -4.00 29.84 -9.88
N THR A 133 -2.82 30.05 -10.45
CA THR A 133 -1.82 30.98 -9.91
C THR A 133 -2.24 32.40 -10.28
N GLY A 134 -2.85 33.09 -9.32
CA GLY A 134 -3.09 34.53 -9.41
C GLY A 134 -1.83 35.28 -8.99
N HIS A 135 -1.20 35.97 -9.93
CA HIS A 135 -0.31 37.08 -9.64
C HIS A 135 -1.15 38.36 -9.59
N ASN A 136 -1.03 39.11 -8.50
CA ASN A 136 -1.24 40.56 -8.44
C ASN A 136 0.13 41.20 -8.24
#